data_AF-A0A2A4I3D0-F1
#
_entry.id   AF-A0A2A4I3D0-F1
#
_cell.length_a   1.000
_cell.length_b   1.000
_cell.length_c   1.000
_cell.angle_alpha   90.00
_cell.angle_beta   90.00
_cell.angle_gamma   90.00
#
_symmetry.space_group_name_H-M   'P 1'
#
loop_
_entity.id
_entity.type
_entity.pdbx_description
1 polymer ?
#
loop_
_entity_poly.entity_id
_entity_poly.type
_entity_poly.pdbx_seq_one_letter_code
_entity_poly.pdbx_strand_id
1 'polypeptide(L)'
;MVVGEKPEAGSADGDPTVRVIAYANLIRCLHHEINREDNLAPIIIAYLRGLRSFPEYRDTTVLYLDNVDVTGSSTYDQLMKREIAALLDELLGTGAI
;
A
#
# COMPACT_ATOMS: atom_id res chain seq x y z
N MET A 1 -44.05 -9.55 -19.55
CA MET A 1 -42.64 -9.93 -19.76
C MET A 1 -41.85 -8.65 -19.91
N VAL A 2 -41.19 -8.19 -18.85
CA VAL A 2 -40.24 -7.06 -18.95
C VAL A 2 -38.86 -7.70 -18.97
N VAL A 3 -38.17 -7.49 -20.08
CA VAL A 3 -36.84 -8.02 -20.37
C VAL A 3 -35.88 -7.49 -19.31
N GLY A 4 -35.21 -8.40 -18.60
CA GLY A 4 -34.19 -8.05 -17.63
C GLY A 4 -32.98 -7.47 -18.35
N GLU A 5 -32.70 -6.20 -18.10
CA GLU A 5 -31.35 -5.66 -18.29
C GLU A 5 -30.45 -6.28 -17.22
N LYS A 6 -29.63 -7.24 -17.65
CA LYS A 6 -28.51 -7.76 -16.89
C LYS A 6 -27.43 -6.66 -16.90
N PRO A 7 -27.01 -6.11 -15.75
CA PRO A 7 -25.91 -5.16 -15.75
C PRO A 7 -24.66 -5.89 -16.22
N GLU A 8 -24.05 -5.38 -17.29
CA GLU A 8 -22.73 -5.81 -17.72
C GLU A 8 -21.77 -5.54 -16.57
N ALA A 9 -21.13 -6.61 -16.10
CA ALA A 9 -20.06 -6.52 -15.12
C ALA A 9 -18.85 -5.87 -15.80
N GLY A 10 -18.86 -4.54 -15.87
CA GLY A 10 -17.65 -3.76 -16.06
C GLY A 10 -16.67 -4.22 -14.98
N SER A 11 -15.50 -4.65 -15.40
CA SER A 11 -14.43 -5.11 -14.49
C SER A 11 -14.18 -4.05 -13.43
N ALA A 12 -14.68 -4.29 -12.21
CA ALA A 12 -14.62 -3.36 -11.08
C ALA A 12 -13.17 -2.99 -10.68
N ASP A 13 -12.19 -3.69 -11.24
CA ASP A 13 -10.76 -3.50 -11.04
C ASP A 13 -10.21 -2.17 -11.59
N GLY A 14 -10.99 -1.50 -12.47
CA GLY A 14 -10.62 -0.22 -13.10
C GLY A 14 -11.44 1.00 -12.68
N ASP A 15 -12.45 0.86 -11.82
CA ASP A 15 -13.24 2.02 -11.37
C ASP A 15 -12.37 2.92 -10.48
N PRO A 16 -12.12 4.19 -10.87
CA PRO A 16 -11.27 5.09 -10.10
C PRO A 16 -11.78 5.31 -8.68
N THR A 17 -13.09 5.28 -8.46
CA THR A 17 -13.70 5.44 -7.14
C THR A 17 -13.38 4.24 -6.24
N VAL A 18 -13.52 3.03 -6.78
CA VAL A 18 -13.19 1.78 -6.07
C VAL A 18 -11.71 1.75 -5.73
N ARG A 19 -10.85 2.17 -6.67
CA ARG A 19 -9.39 2.21 -6.46
C ARG A 19 -8.96 3.24 -5.42
N VAL A 20 -9.54 4.45 -5.41
CA VAL A 20 -9.31 5.45 -4.34
C VAL A 20 -9.67 4.88 -2.98
N ILE A 21 -10.83 4.23 -2.86
CA ILE A 21 -11.30 3.63 -1.61
C ILE A 21 -10.36 2.50 -1.16
N ALA A 22 -9.93 1.64 -2.08
CA ALA A 22 -9.01 0.55 -1.78
C ALA A 22 -7.65 1.07 -1.30
N TYR A 23 -7.08 2.07 -1.98
CA TYR A 23 -5.84 2.73 -1.56
C TYR A 23 -5.98 3.41 -0.19
N ALA A 24 -7.06 4.17 0.02
CA ALA A 24 -7.30 4.85 1.29
C ALA A 24 -7.42 3.86 2.47
N ASN A 25 -8.11 2.74 2.27
CA ASN A 25 -8.20 1.67 3.28
C ASN A 25 -6.83 1.09 3.59
N LEU A 26 -6.00 0.85 2.57
CA LEU A 26 -4.68 0.29 2.73
C LEU A 26 -3.75 1.24 3.52
N ILE A 27 -3.74 2.54 3.18
CA ILE A 27 -2.99 3.55 3.93
C ILE A 27 -3.47 3.65 5.38
N ARG A 28 -4.78 3.63 5.62
CA ARG A 28 -5.34 3.68 6.98
C ARG A 28 -4.91 2.47 7.81
N CYS A 29 -4.98 1.27 7.25
CA CYS A 29 -4.54 0.05 7.93
C CYS A 29 -3.04 0.07 8.19
N LEU A 30 -2.23 0.48 7.21
CA LEU A 30 -0.79 0.60 7.36
C LEU A 30 -0.42 1.60 8.47
N HIS A 31 -1.02 2.78 8.46
CA HIS A 31 -0.81 3.80 9.49
C HIS A 31 -1.22 3.31 10.86
N HIS A 32 -2.38 2.64 10.96
CA HIS A 32 -2.82 2.06 12.22
C HIS A 32 -1.80 1.07 12.75
N GLU A 33 -1.38 0.08 11.95
CA GLU A 33 -0.49 -0.99 12.40
C GLU A 33 0.93 -0.51 12.74
N ILE A 34 1.49 0.45 12.01
CA ILE A 34 2.82 1.05 12.33
C ILE A 34 2.81 1.72 13.71
N ASN A 35 1.68 2.33 14.10
CA ASN A 35 1.56 3.08 15.35
C ASN A 35 1.08 2.23 16.55
N ARG A 36 0.90 0.90 16.37
CA ARG A 36 0.54 0.01 17.48
C ARG A 36 1.77 -0.35 18.32
N GLU A 37 1.56 -0.48 19.63
CA GLU A 37 2.60 -0.96 20.56
C GLU A 37 3.06 -2.39 20.21
N ASP A 38 2.13 -3.25 19.81
CA ASP A 38 2.41 -4.67 19.48
C ASP A 38 3.09 -4.87 18.11
N ASN A 39 3.21 -3.80 17.33
CA ASN A 39 3.77 -3.70 15.97
C ASN A 39 3.97 -5.05 15.24
N LEU A 40 2.93 -5.51 14.56
CA LEU A 40 2.94 -6.79 13.84
C LEU A 40 3.60 -6.62 12.46
N ALA A 41 4.93 -6.65 12.45
CA ALA A 41 5.70 -6.43 11.23
C ALA A 41 5.28 -7.26 10.00
N PRO A 42 4.90 -8.55 10.10
CA PRO A 42 4.39 -9.29 8.93
C PRO A 42 3.15 -8.66 8.29
N ILE A 43 2.25 -8.08 9.08
CA ILE A 43 1.04 -7.41 8.60
C ILE A 43 1.42 -6.10 7.90
N ILE A 44 2.31 -5.31 8.50
CA ILE A 44 2.81 -4.07 7.92
C ILE A 44 3.49 -4.34 6.57
N ILE A 45 4.33 -5.38 6.49
CA ILE A 45 4.99 -5.78 5.24
C ILE A 45 3.97 -6.17 4.17
N ALA A 46 2.89 -6.86 4.53
CA ALA A 46 1.83 -7.19 3.59
C ALA A 46 1.15 -5.92 3.02
N TYR A 47 0.87 -4.93 3.87
CA TYR A 47 0.34 -3.64 3.42
C TYR A 47 1.33 -2.87 2.54
N LEU A 48 2.61 -2.79 2.93
CA LEU A 48 3.65 -2.16 2.10
C LEU A 48 3.69 -2.79 0.70
N ARG A 49 3.60 -4.12 0.61
CA ARG A 49 3.58 -4.80 -0.69
C ARG A 49 2.33 -4.49 -1.51
N GLY A 50 1.19 -4.30 -0.85
CA GLY A 50 -0.06 -3.94 -1.52
C GLY A 50 -0.07 -2.53 -2.13
N LEU A 51 0.78 -1.61 -1.65
CA LEU A 51 0.91 -0.27 -2.24
C LEU A 51 1.36 -0.31 -3.71
N ARG A 52 2.10 -1.34 -4.12
CA ARG A 52 2.54 -1.54 -5.51
C ARG A 52 1.39 -1.67 -6.50
N SER A 53 0.22 -2.08 -6.01
CA SER A 53 -0.98 -2.21 -6.84
C SER A 53 -1.56 -0.86 -7.27
N PHE A 54 -1.05 0.27 -6.74
CA PHE A 54 -1.58 1.61 -6.97
C PHE A 54 -0.54 2.61 -7.51
N PRO A 55 0.02 2.38 -8.72
CA PRO A 55 1.04 3.26 -9.31
C PRO A 55 0.54 4.71 -9.53
N GLU A 56 -0.77 4.92 -9.67
CA GLU A 56 -1.37 6.25 -9.82
C GLU A 56 -1.23 7.14 -8.57
N TYR A 57 -0.94 6.56 -7.40
CA TYR A 57 -0.72 7.28 -6.14
C TYR A 57 0.75 7.24 -5.70
N ARG A 58 1.67 6.99 -6.64
CA ARG A 58 3.12 6.93 -6.40
C ARG A 58 3.63 8.09 -5.53
N ASP A 59 3.40 9.32 -5.95
CA ASP A 59 4.00 10.49 -5.29
C ASP A 59 3.51 10.67 -3.85
N THR A 60 2.21 10.42 -3.60
CA THR A 60 1.65 10.48 -2.24
C THR A 60 2.12 9.31 -1.39
N THR A 61 2.32 8.13 -1.99
CA THR A 61 2.88 6.96 -1.32
C THR A 61 4.33 7.23 -0.88
N VAL A 62 5.15 7.80 -1.76
CA VAL A 62 6.54 8.18 -1.44
C VAL A 62 6.56 9.15 -0.27
N LEU A 63 5.77 10.24 -0.33
CA LEU A 63 5.70 11.22 0.76
C LEU A 63 5.25 10.59 2.08
N TYR A 64 4.30 9.66 2.04
CA TYR A 64 3.86 8.97 3.24
C TYR A 64 4.98 8.12 3.85
N LEU A 65 5.65 7.30 3.03
CA LEU A 65 6.69 6.39 3.49
C LEU A 65 7.96 7.10 3.96
N ASP A 66 8.31 8.25 3.37
CA ASP A 66 9.44 9.08 3.80
C ASP A 66 9.24 9.64 5.23
N ASN A 67 7.99 9.74 5.70
CA ASN A 67 7.65 10.15 7.06
C ASN A 67 7.56 8.97 8.05
N VAL A 68 7.72 7.72 7.61
CA VAL A 68 7.68 6.54 8.49
C VAL A 68 9.07 6.31 9.08
N ASP A 69 9.22 6.52 10.38
CA ASP A 69 10.44 6.20 11.12
C ASP A 69 10.29 4.87 11.88
N VAL A 70 11.19 3.92 11.60
CA VAL A 70 11.24 2.62 12.28
C VAL A 70 12.38 2.68 13.31
N THR A 71 12.05 2.91 14.57
CA THR A 71 13.06 3.11 15.63
C THR A 71 13.57 1.82 16.29
N GLY A 72 12.91 0.69 16.04
CA GLY A 72 13.29 -0.62 16.57
C GLY A 72 14.54 -1.25 15.96
N SER A 73 15.02 -2.32 16.59
CA SER A 73 16.24 -3.06 16.22
C SER A 73 16.06 -4.58 16.08
N SER A 74 14.84 -5.09 16.27
CA SER A 74 14.52 -6.50 16.07
C SER A 74 14.72 -6.92 14.60
N THR A 75 14.78 -8.23 14.35
CA THR A 75 14.84 -8.78 12.98
C THR A 75 13.68 -8.28 12.12
N TYR A 76 12.51 -8.12 12.74
CA TYR A 76 11.32 -7.60 12.07
C TYR A 76 11.42 -6.11 11.74
N ASP A 77 11.99 -5.31 12.64
CA ASP A 77 12.25 -3.89 12.37
C ASP A 77 13.23 -3.71 11.21
N GLN A 78 14.29 -4.53 11.17
CA GLN A 78 15.25 -4.53 10.07
C GLN A 78 14.61 -4.93 8.74
N LEU A 79 13.72 -5.94 8.77
CA LEU A 79 12.98 -6.36 7.58
C LEU A 79 12.02 -5.26 7.09
N MET A 80 11.34 -4.59 8.00
CA MET A 80 10.45 -3.47 7.67
C MET A 80 11.21 -2.31 7.04
N LYS A 81 12.35 -1.90 7.63
CA LYS A 81 13.27 -0.90 7.05
C LYS A 81 13.67 -1.27 5.62
N ARG A 82 14.03 -2.53 5.40
CA ARG A 82 14.41 -3.04 4.09
C ARG A 82 13.25 -3.00 3.09
N GLU A 83 12.04 -3.38 3.49
CA GLU A 83 10.86 -3.36 2.61
C GLU A 83 10.43 -1.93 2.27
N ILE A 84 10.48 -1.00 3.22
CA ILE A 84 10.23 0.44 2.98
C ILE A 84 11.27 0.98 1.98
N ALA A 85 12.56 0.74 2.23
CA ALA A 85 13.63 1.19 1.34
C ALA A 85 13.51 0.60 -0.08
N ALA A 86 13.22 -0.70 -0.20
CA ALA A 86 13.04 -1.35 -1.49
C ALA A 86 11.81 -0.80 -2.25
N LEU A 87 10.71 -0.52 -1.55
CA LEU A 87 9.53 0.08 -2.16
C LEU A 87 9.80 1.53 -2.59
N LEU A 88 10.49 2.33 -1.76
CA LEU A 88 10.87 3.68 -2.13
C LEU A 88 11.79 3.70 -3.35
N ASP A 89 12.75 2.78 -3.45
CA ASP A 89 13.65 2.68 -4.61
C ASP A 89 12.89 2.33 -5.90
N GLU A 90 11.98 1.36 -5.82
CA GLU A 90 11.10 0.97 -6.92
C GLU A 90 10.21 2.14 -7.37
N LEU A 91 9.60 2.83 -6.41
CA LEU A 91 8.77 3.99 -6.70
C LEU A 91 9.61 5.12 -7.28
N LEU A 92 10.76 5.47 -6.74
CA LEU A 92 11.58 6.58 -7.25
C LEU A 92 12.25 6.27 -8.60
N GLY A 93 12.32 5.00 -8.99
CA GLY A 93 12.90 4.57 -10.27
C GLY A 93 14.43 4.56 -10.24
N THR A 94 15.04 4.56 -9.06
CA THR A 94 16.50 4.45 -8.88
C THR A 94 17.04 3.02 -9.09
N GLY A 95 16.14 2.03 -9.19
CA GLY A 95 16.47 0.62 -9.46
C GLY A 95 16.67 0.22 -10.93
N ALA A 96 16.85 1.17 -11.85
CA ALA A 96 17.22 0.89 -13.25
C ALA A 96 18.73 1.06 -13.47
N ILE A 97 19.49 0.01 -13.15
CA ILE A 97 20.86 -0.24 -13.65
C ILE A 97 20.94 -1.62 -14.28
#